data_AF-A0A4S8X128-F1
#
_entry.id   AF-A0A4S8X128-F1
#
_cell.length_a   1.000
_cell.length_b   1.000
_cell.length_c   1.000
_cell.angle_alpha   90.00
_cell.angle_beta   90.00
_cell.angle_gamma   90.00
#
_symmetry.space_group_name_H-M   'P 1'
#
loop_
_entity.id
_entity.type
_entity.pdbx_description
1 polymer ?
#
loop_
_entity_poly.entity_id
_entity_poly.type
_entity_poly.pdbx_seq_one_letter_code
_entity_poly.pdbx_strand_id
1 'polypeptide(L)'
;MAHSAVHKWYKQTLGVTGKVTLKFANNLAVPRDLTKSSDLAAASRHQDFILGIMANPLFLGKQYLSEALATPNLNLTALPVEQISYTNGTVDL
;
A
#
# COMPACT_ATOMS: atom_id res chain seq x y z
N MET A 1 -2.68 0.58 -9.55
CA MET A 1 -2.48 0.91 -10.98
C MET A 1 -2.94 2.31 -11.34
N ALA A 2 -4.22 2.68 -11.18
CA ALA A 2 -4.75 3.98 -11.65
C ALA A 2 -3.96 5.20 -11.13
N HIS A 3 -3.66 5.25 -9.84
CA HIS A 3 -2.83 6.31 -9.24
C HIS A 3 -1.47 6.47 -9.96
N SER A 4 -0.74 5.37 -10.13
CA SER A 4 0.57 5.33 -10.79
C SER A 4 0.49 5.75 -12.26
N ALA A 5 -0.60 5.41 -12.95
CA ALA A 5 -0.83 5.85 -14.33
C ALA A 5 -1.01 7.37 -14.42
N VAL A 6 -1.79 7.97 -13.51
CA VAL A 6 -1.98 9.43 -13.43
C VAL A 6 -0.67 10.12 -13.07
N HIS A 7 0.10 9.62 -12.10
CA HIS A 7 1.42 10.16 -11.75
C HIS A 7 2.36 10.17 -12.95
N LYS A 8 2.51 9.04 -13.64
CA LYS A 8 3.38 8.94 -14.82
C LYS A 8 2.92 9.86 -15.95
N TRP A 9 1.62 9.92 -16.25
CA TRP A 9 1.08 10.86 -17.23
C TRP A 9 1.39 12.32 -16.87
N TYR A 10 1.17 12.70 -15.62
CA TYR A 10 1.44 14.03 -15.11
C TYR A 10 2.92 14.44 -15.24
N LYS A 11 3.85 13.51 -14.95
CA LYS A 11 5.29 13.76 -15.06
C LYS A 11 5.82 13.66 -16.48
N GLN A 12 5.45 12.61 -17.21
CA GLN A 12 6.08 12.21 -18.48
C GLN A 12 5.37 12.81 -19.69
N THR A 13 4.05 12.92 -19.66
CA THR A 13 3.27 13.47 -20.79
C THR A 13 3.13 14.97 -20.68
N LEU A 14 2.80 15.50 -19.50
CA LEU A 14 2.64 16.93 -19.30
C LEU A 14 3.95 17.65 -18.94
N GLY A 15 5.01 16.90 -18.60
CA GLY A 15 6.31 17.47 -18.23
C GLY A 15 6.28 18.29 -16.93
N VAL A 16 5.29 18.08 -16.07
CA VAL A 16 5.08 18.94 -14.89
C VAL A 16 6.06 18.58 -13.78
N THR A 17 6.69 19.60 -13.18
CA THR A 17 7.64 19.46 -12.07
C THR A 17 7.00 19.53 -10.69
N GLY A 18 5.72 19.93 -10.61
CA GLY A 18 4.91 19.90 -9.39
C GLY A 18 4.78 18.49 -8.81
N LYS A 19 4.39 18.39 -7.54
CA LYS A 19 4.25 17.09 -6.85
C LYS A 19 2.84 16.51 -6.96
N VAL A 20 2.76 15.20 -7.19
CA VAL A 20 1.53 14.40 -7.09
C VAL A 20 1.72 13.33 -6.02
N THR A 21 0.72 13.19 -5.17
CA THR A 21 0.69 12.18 -4.10
C THR A 21 -0.72 11.61 -3.96
N LEU A 22 -0.92 10.79 -2.94
CA LEU A 22 -2.22 10.33 -2.47
C LEU A 22 -2.31 10.54 -0.96
N LYS A 23 -3.53 10.63 -0.44
CA LYS A 23 -3.76 10.75 1.00
C LYS A 23 -4.36 9.46 1.53
N PHE A 24 -3.69 8.85 2.50
CA PHE A 24 -4.30 7.77 3.26
C PHE A 24 -5.26 8.33 4.31
N ALA A 25 -6.45 7.74 4.36
CA ALA A 25 -7.36 7.92 5.48
C ALA A 25 -7.23 6.69 6.37
N ASN A 26 -6.32 6.75 7.34
CA ASN A 26 -6.09 5.66 8.26
C ASN A 26 -5.97 6.17 9.70
N ASN A 27 -6.30 5.29 10.63
CA ASN A 27 -6.00 5.45 12.04
C ASN A 27 -4.89 4.46 12.42
N LEU A 28 -4.11 4.79 13.43
CA LEU A 28 -3.19 3.84 14.04
C LEU A 28 -4.00 2.90 14.95
N ALA A 29 -3.96 1.59 14.67
CA ALA A 29 -4.51 0.61 15.59
C ALA A 29 -3.56 0.42 16.78
N VAL A 30 -4.13 0.46 17.99
CA VAL A 30 -3.43 0.10 19.22
C VAL A 30 -4.05 -1.17 19.79
N PRO A 31 -3.25 -2.11 20.32
CA PRO A 31 -3.76 -3.31 20.97
C PRO A 31 -4.62 -2.94 22.19
N ARG A 32 -5.69 -3.70 22.42
CA ARG A 32 -6.52 -3.50 23.62
C ARG A 32 -5.77 -3.89 24.89
N ASP A 33 -5.04 -5.00 24.85
CA ASP A 33 -4.14 -5.47 25.91
C ASP A 33 -2.75 -5.71 25.33
N LEU A 34 -1.73 -5.06 25.89
CA LEU A 34 -0.35 -5.14 25.43
C LEU A 34 0.35 -6.46 25.80
N THR A 35 -0.22 -7.24 26.71
CA THR A 35 0.32 -8.54 27.14
C THR A 35 -0.32 -9.72 26.40
N LYS A 36 -1.43 -9.46 25.70
CA LYS A 36 -2.19 -10.49 25.00
C LYS A 36 -1.79 -10.55 23.53
N SER A 37 -1.14 -11.66 23.15
CA SER A 37 -0.61 -11.88 21.79
C SER A 37 -1.65 -11.72 20.68
N SER A 38 -2.90 -12.12 20.89
CA SER A 38 -3.97 -11.96 19.90
C SER A 38 -4.28 -10.49 19.60
N ASP A 39 -4.18 -9.63 20.60
CA ASP A 39 -4.52 -8.21 20.47
C ASP A 39 -3.38 -7.47 19.78
N LEU A 40 -2.12 -7.86 20.05
CA LEU A 40 -0.94 -7.42 19.30
C LEU A 40 -1.04 -7.80 17.82
N ALA A 41 -1.37 -9.07 17.53
CA ALA A 41 -1.52 -9.57 16.17
C ALA A 41 -2.66 -8.85 15.42
N ALA A 42 -3.79 -8.59 16.09
CA ALA A 42 -4.92 -7.87 15.50
C ALA A 42 -4.56 -6.41 15.16
N ALA A 43 -3.85 -5.70 16.04
CA ALA A 43 -3.39 -4.34 15.77
C ALA A 43 -2.40 -4.27 14.59
N SER A 44 -1.44 -5.20 14.53
CA SER A 44 -0.50 -5.30 13.39
C SER A 44 -1.23 -5.58 12.09
N ARG A 45 -2.13 -6.58 12.09
CA ARG A 45 -2.88 -6.96 10.89
C ARG A 45 -3.82 -5.84 10.42
N HIS A 46 -4.40 -5.06 11.33
CA HIS A 46 -5.14 -3.86 10.94
C HIS A 46 -4.25 -2.88 10.15
N GLN A 47 -3.02 -2.67 10.63
CA GLN A 47 -2.08 -1.76 9.99
C GLN A 47 -1.62 -2.24 8.60
N ASP A 48 -1.41 -3.55 8.45
CA ASP A 48 -1.08 -4.20 7.19
C ASP A 48 -2.18 -3.95 6.14
N PHE A 49 -3.45 -4.04 6.55
CA PHE A 49 -4.58 -3.86 5.64
C PHE A 49 -4.86 -2.40 5.30
N ILE A 50 -4.85 -1.51 6.29
CA ILE A 50 -5.28 -0.12 6.10
C ILE A 50 -4.22 0.73 5.38
N LEU A 51 -2.94 0.36 5.49
CA LEU A 51 -1.82 1.04 4.81
C LEU A 51 -0.97 0.09 3.98
N GLY A 52 -0.53 -1.01 4.58
CA GLY A 52 0.54 -1.85 4.03
C GLY A 52 0.24 -2.39 2.63
N ILE A 53 -1.01 -2.80 2.36
CA ILE A 53 -1.44 -3.33 1.05
C ILE A 53 -1.10 -2.33 -0.07
N MET A 54 -1.31 -1.04 0.12
CA MET A 54 -0.99 -0.04 -0.90
C MET A 54 0.45 0.47 -0.76
N ALA A 55 0.93 0.63 0.47
CA ALA A 55 2.22 1.26 0.72
C ALA A 55 3.41 0.43 0.21
N ASN A 56 3.37 -0.89 0.36
CA ASN A 56 4.44 -1.77 -0.11
C ASN A 56 4.78 -1.58 -1.61
N PRO A 57 3.82 -1.71 -2.54
CA PRO A 57 4.12 -1.55 -3.96
C PRO A 57 4.40 -0.10 -4.37
N LEU A 58 3.83 0.89 -3.67
CA LEU A 58 3.97 2.30 -4.03
C LEU A 58 5.29 2.92 -3.56
N PHE A 59 5.71 2.64 -2.32
CA PHE A 59 6.89 3.27 -1.73
C PHE A 59 8.12 2.36 -1.69
N LEU A 60 7.91 1.04 -1.59
CA LEU A 60 9.01 0.08 -1.39
C LEU A 60 9.28 -0.80 -2.61
N GLY A 61 8.44 -0.75 -3.64
CA GLY A 61 8.51 -1.65 -4.78
C GLY A 61 8.39 -3.13 -4.39
N LYS A 62 7.58 -3.42 -3.37
CA LYS A 62 7.36 -4.78 -2.85
C LYS A 62 5.93 -5.26 -3.15
N GLN A 63 5.74 -6.57 -3.14
CA GLN A 63 4.42 -7.19 -3.21
C GLN A 63 3.51 -6.74 -2.04
N TYR A 64 2.20 -6.90 -2.23
CA TYR A 64 1.23 -6.93 -1.13
C TYR A 64 1.71 -7.82 0.03
N LEU A 65 1.33 -7.46 1.26
CA LEU A 65 1.71 -8.26 2.43
C LEU A 65 1.16 -9.68 2.33
N SER A 66 1.96 -10.66 2.77
CA SER A 66 1.57 -12.07 2.80
C SER A 66 0.28 -12.29 3.59
N GLU A 67 0.09 -11.58 4.70
CA GLU A 67 -1.13 -11.63 5.50
C GLU A 67 -2.38 -11.22 4.71
N ALA A 68 -2.26 -10.21 3.84
CA ALA A 68 -3.37 -9.80 2.98
C ALA A 68 -3.65 -10.86 1.91
N LEU A 69 -2.62 -11.39 1.26
CA LEU A 69 -2.76 -12.42 0.22
C LEU A 69 -3.29 -13.75 0.77
N ALA A 70 -2.92 -14.12 1.99
CA ALA A 70 -3.37 -15.34 2.65
C ALA A 70 -4.80 -15.23 3.24
N THR A 71 -5.39 -14.03 3.25
CA THR A 71 -6.71 -13.83 3.84
C THR A 71 -7.81 -14.36 2.92
N PRO A 72 -8.63 -15.32 3.39
CA PRO A 72 -9.67 -15.93 2.57
C PRO A 72 -10.73 -14.90 2.18
N ASN A 73 -11.34 -15.11 1.01
CA ASN A 73 -12.46 -14.31 0.49
C ASN A 73 -12.17 -12.82 0.22
N LEU A 74 -10.90 -12.40 0.19
CA LEU A 74 -10.52 -11.00 -0.11
C LEU A 74 -10.55 -10.66 -1.61
N ASN A 75 -10.63 -11.68 -2.49
CA ASN A 75 -10.46 -11.54 -3.94
C ASN A 75 -9.24 -10.67 -4.33
N LEU A 76 -8.14 -10.85 -3.61
CA LEU A 76 -6.89 -10.15 -3.84
C LEU A 76 -5.91 -11.08 -4.55
N THR A 77 -5.46 -10.68 -5.74
CA THR A 77 -4.44 -11.42 -6.50
C THR A 77 -3.10 -10.72 -6.34
N ALA A 78 -2.02 -11.51 -6.26
CA ALA A 78 -0.67 -10.98 -6.23
C ALA A 78 -0.37 -10.14 -7.48
N LEU A 79 0.33 -9.02 -7.31
CA LEU A 79 0.77 -8.20 -8.42
C LEU A 79 1.82 -8.92 -9.26
N PRO A 80 1.70 -8.92 -10.60
CA PRO A 80 2.80 -9.25 -11.50
C PRO A 80 4.01 -8.33 -11.27
N VAL A 81 5.21 -8.83 -11.58
CA VAL A 81 6.48 -8.10 -11.36
C VAL A 81 6.51 -6.76 -12.11
N GLU A 82 5.98 -6.74 -13.33
CA GLU A 82 5.87 -5.52 -14.13
C GLU A 82 4.97 -4.48 -13.47
N GLN A 83 3.91 -4.91 -12.77
CA GLN A 83 3.02 -3.99 -12.05
C GLN A 83 3.70 -3.41 -10.81
N ILE A 84 4.46 -4.24 -10.06
CA ILE A 84 5.24 -3.77 -8.90
C ILE A 84 6.25 -2.70 -9.34
N SER A 85 7.01 -2.97 -10.41
CA SER A 85 7.97 -2.01 -10.97
C SER A 85 7.28 -0.75 -11.48
N TYR A 86 6.14 -0.88 -12.15
CA TYR A 86 5.37 0.24 -12.66
C TYR A 86 4.84 1.16 -11.54
N THR A 87 4.38 0.59 -10.44
CA THR A 87 3.79 1.36 -9.33
C THR A 87 4.81 1.99 -8.39
N ASN A 88 6.00 1.40 -8.30
CA ASN A 88 7.03 1.88 -7.39
C ASN A 88 7.44 3.33 -7.69
N GLY A 89 7.59 4.14 -6.65
CA GLY A 89 8.05 5.51 -6.74
C GLY A 89 7.05 6.46 -7.42
N THR A 90 5.77 6.13 -7.42
CA THR A 90 4.71 6.98 -8.01
C THR A 90 4.04 7.91 -7.00
N VAL A 91 4.68 8.14 -5.85
CA VAL A 91 4.23 9.04 -4.78
C VAL A 91 5.37 10.01 -4.44
N ASP A 92 5.14 11.32 -4.61
CA ASP A 92 6.20 12.35 -4.45
C ASP A 92 6.35 12.91 -3.02
N LEU A 93 5.48 12.50 -2.09
CA LEU A 93 5.41 12.95 -0.69
C LEU A 93 5.31 11.77 0.27
#